data_AF-A0A0F9LKM7-F1
#
_entry.id   AF-A0A0F9LKM7-F1
#
_cell.length_a   1.000
_cell.length_b   1.000
_cell.length_c   1.000
_cell.angle_alpha   90.00
_cell.angle_beta   90.00
_cell.angle_gamma   90.00
#
_symmetry.space_group_name_H-M   'P 1'
#
loop_
_entity.id
_entity.type
_entity.pdbx_description
1 polymer ?
#
loop_
_entity_poly.entity_id
_entity_poly.type
_entity_poly.pdbx_seq_one_letter_code
_entity_poly.pdbx_strand_id
1 'polypeptide(L)'
;MNSDATGVTVIEPLKADDIDIDPDDLEAIAGARIPLSQNPRKADYLGYRAVGFTIRESLALAGVTQATLNKWRREDHEFLQFEQERLAFLQRTISGDIMRMRWLRNFFLVLRRDERILYKSAFNFEGLTDNERSYLHLVRKHYTPQDLLALEKALEPEHGERARIEVDKAVFIVDGKEVVGDDNRRAAARAVLNRFNANAKYVEAREAEDAEA
;
A
#
# COMPACT_ATOMS: atom_id res chain seq x y z
N MET A 1 -31.59 4.18 -30.72
CA MET A 1 -30.37 4.99 -30.70
C MET A 1 -30.76 6.41 -31.11
N ASN A 2 -31.00 7.29 -30.14
CA ASN A 2 -31.35 8.69 -30.42
C ASN A 2 -30.20 9.58 -29.97
N SER A 3 -29.48 10.15 -30.93
CA SER A 3 -28.45 11.16 -30.70
C SER A 3 -29.07 12.55 -30.84
N ASP A 4 -29.13 13.32 -29.76
CA ASP A 4 -29.37 14.76 -29.85
C ASP A 4 -28.07 15.50 -30.22
N ALA A 5 -28.24 16.65 -30.89
CA ALA A 5 -27.22 17.40 -31.64
C ALA A 5 -26.09 18.06 -30.80
N THR A 6 -25.84 17.59 -29.58
CA THR A 6 -24.75 18.07 -28.70
C THR A 6 -23.54 17.15 -28.68
N GLY A 7 -23.57 16.01 -29.39
CA GLY A 7 -22.47 15.03 -29.37
C GLY A 7 -22.27 14.35 -28.02
N VAL A 8 -23.15 14.60 -27.05
CA VAL A 8 -23.13 13.96 -25.73
C VAL A 8 -23.95 12.70 -25.82
N THR A 9 -23.26 11.56 -25.92
CA THR A 9 -23.87 10.24 -25.71
C THR A 9 -24.34 10.15 -24.27
N VAL A 10 -25.66 10.23 -24.05
CA VAL A 10 -26.28 9.88 -22.77
C VAL A 10 -26.15 8.36 -22.63
N ILE A 11 -25.12 7.93 -21.93
CA ILE A 11 -24.94 6.54 -21.52
C ILE A 11 -26.06 6.27 -20.51
N GLU A 12 -26.91 5.27 -20.79
CA GLU A 12 -27.95 4.84 -19.85
C GLU A 12 -27.33 4.56 -18.48
N PRO A 13 -27.99 4.94 -17.37
CA PRO A 13 -27.46 4.68 -16.05
C PRO A 13 -27.28 3.16 -15.88
N LEU A 14 -26.02 2.73 -15.79
CA LEU A 14 -25.64 1.35 -15.50
C LEU A 14 -26.44 0.84 -14.31
N LYS A 15 -27.06 -0.33 -14.46
CA LYS A 15 -27.85 -0.94 -13.39
C LYS A 15 -26.89 -1.38 -12.29
N ALA A 16 -27.38 -1.42 -11.05
CA ALA A 16 -26.58 -1.78 -9.87
C ALA A 16 -25.89 -3.15 -9.96
N ASP A 17 -26.30 -3.99 -10.92
CA ASP A 17 -25.81 -5.35 -11.14
C ASP A 17 -24.71 -5.46 -12.21
N ASP A 18 -24.34 -4.38 -12.92
CA ASP A 18 -23.25 -4.40 -13.93
C ASP A 18 -21.85 -4.24 -13.29
N ILE A 19 -21.72 -4.57 -12.01
CA ILE A 19 -20.49 -4.45 -11.23
C ILE A 19 -19.70 -5.76 -11.37
N ASP A 20 -19.12 -5.98 -12.54
CA ASP A 20 -17.97 -6.88 -12.70
C ASP A 20 -16.76 -6.21 -12.02
N ILE A 21 -16.70 -6.30 -10.70
CA ILE A 21 -15.49 -6.04 -9.94
C ILE A 21 -15.04 -7.40 -9.45
N ASP A 22 -13.84 -7.82 -9.84
CA ASP A 22 -13.17 -8.96 -9.25
C ASP A 22 -12.28 -8.47 -8.09
N PRO A 23 -12.74 -8.57 -6.83
CA PRO A 23 -12.02 -8.10 -5.65
C PRO A 23 -10.82 -8.98 -5.23
N ASP A 24 -10.49 -10.01 -6.02
CA ASP A 24 -9.58 -11.08 -5.63
C ASP A 24 -8.09 -10.69 -5.63
N ASP A 25 -7.68 -9.60 -6.31
CA ASP A 25 -6.25 -9.23 -6.43
C ASP A 25 -5.60 -8.77 -5.11
N LEU A 26 -6.35 -8.13 -4.21
CA LEU A 26 -5.82 -7.67 -2.91
C LEU A 26 -5.84 -8.76 -1.84
N GLU A 27 -6.80 -9.69 -1.89
CA GLU A 27 -6.79 -10.87 -1.04
C GLU A 27 -5.68 -11.85 -1.46
N ALA A 28 -5.38 -11.92 -2.76
CA ALA A 28 -4.24 -12.69 -3.29
C ALA A 28 -2.89 -12.18 -2.76
N ILE A 29 -2.70 -10.86 -2.63
CA ILE A 29 -1.46 -10.27 -2.07
C ILE A 29 -1.33 -10.56 -0.56
N ALA A 30 -2.43 -10.53 0.20
CA ALA A 30 -2.44 -10.91 1.61
C ALA A 30 -2.19 -12.42 1.80
N GLY A 31 -2.80 -13.25 0.94
CA GLY A 31 -2.57 -14.69 0.88
C GLY A 31 -1.12 -15.05 0.54
N ALA A 32 -0.44 -14.25 -0.28
CA ALA A 32 0.97 -14.45 -0.65
C ALA A 32 1.96 -14.28 0.52
N ARG A 33 1.60 -13.53 1.58
CA ARG A 33 2.42 -13.38 2.80
C ARG A 33 2.17 -14.46 3.84
N ILE A 34 1.06 -15.20 3.76
CA ILE A 34 0.82 -16.35 4.62
C ILE A 34 1.49 -17.56 3.96
N PRO A 35 2.45 -18.25 4.62
CA PRO A 35 3.25 -19.32 4.02
C PRO A 35 2.46 -20.54 3.50
N LEU A 36 1.13 -20.59 3.68
CA LEU A 36 0.23 -21.68 3.33
C LEU A 36 -0.66 -21.35 2.12
N SER A 37 -0.18 -20.47 1.23
CA SER A 37 -0.89 -19.91 0.06
C SER A 37 -1.45 -20.92 -0.94
N GLN A 38 -1.09 -22.20 -0.83
CA GLN A 38 -1.58 -23.30 -1.68
C GLN A 38 -3.08 -23.61 -1.48
N ASN A 39 -3.67 -23.19 -0.35
CA ASN A 39 -5.12 -23.35 -0.10
C ASN A 39 -5.75 -22.02 0.33
N PRO A 40 -6.57 -21.38 -0.51
CA PRO A 40 -7.14 -20.06 -0.23
C PRO A 40 -7.96 -20.06 1.07
N ARG A 41 -8.73 -21.13 1.34
CA ARG A 41 -9.56 -21.22 2.55
C ARG A 41 -8.74 -21.34 3.83
N LYS A 42 -7.54 -21.93 3.78
CA LYS A 42 -6.60 -21.96 4.92
C LYS A 42 -5.99 -20.59 5.14
N ALA A 43 -5.61 -19.90 4.05
CA ALA A 43 -5.08 -18.55 4.10
C ALA A 43 -6.11 -17.57 4.67
N ASP A 44 -7.36 -17.62 4.23
CA ASP A 44 -8.45 -16.79 4.76
C ASP A 44 -8.67 -17.01 6.25
N TYR A 45 -8.78 -18.29 6.66
CA TYR A 45 -8.93 -18.65 8.06
C TYR A 45 -7.78 -18.10 8.91
N LEU A 46 -6.52 -18.33 8.50
CA LEU A 46 -5.36 -17.83 9.22
C LEU A 46 -5.27 -16.29 9.18
N GLY A 47 -5.71 -15.67 8.10
CA GLY A 47 -5.83 -14.22 7.97
C GLY A 47 -6.76 -13.66 9.04
N TYR A 48 -7.97 -14.21 9.19
CA TYR A 48 -8.90 -13.81 10.25
C TYR A 48 -8.32 -14.08 11.65
N ARG A 49 -7.64 -15.21 11.86
CA ARG A 49 -6.96 -15.48 13.14
C ARG A 49 -5.83 -14.50 13.44
N ALA A 50 -5.07 -14.08 12.43
CA ALA A 50 -4.02 -13.08 12.54
C ALA A 50 -4.56 -11.68 12.86
N VAL A 51 -5.81 -11.37 12.50
CA VAL A 51 -6.50 -10.14 12.90
C VAL A 51 -7.03 -10.18 14.34
N GLY A 52 -7.07 -11.37 14.97
CA GLY A 52 -7.53 -11.55 16.35
C GLY A 52 -8.94 -12.11 16.47
N PHE A 53 -9.59 -12.50 15.37
CA PHE A 53 -10.87 -13.20 15.44
C PHE A 53 -10.73 -14.54 16.17
N THR A 54 -11.79 -14.93 16.86
CA THR A 54 -11.88 -16.26 17.48
C THR A 54 -11.95 -17.36 16.41
N ILE A 55 -11.75 -18.61 16.80
CA ILE A 55 -11.90 -19.77 15.91
C ILE A 55 -13.29 -19.77 15.24
N ARG A 56 -14.35 -19.55 16.03
CA ARG A 56 -15.73 -19.61 15.54
C ARG A 56 -16.02 -18.51 14.51
N GLU A 57 -15.58 -17.29 14.78
CA GLU A 57 -15.74 -16.16 13.86
C GLU A 57 -14.93 -16.37 12.58
N SER A 58 -13.68 -16.83 12.71
CA SER A 58 -12.81 -17.10 11.56
C SER A 58 -13.36 -18.21 10.66
N LEU A 59 -13.97 -19.24 11.25
CA LEU A 59 -14.66 -20.30 10.51
C LEU A 59 -15.88 -19.78 9.77
N ALA A 60 -16.67 -18.92 10.42
CA ALA A 60 -17.85 -18.32 9.80
C ALA A 60 -17.45 -17.42 8.62
N LEU A 61 -16.44 -16.56 8.80
CA LEU A 61 -15.96 -15.63 7.77
C LEU A 61 -15.28 -16.34 6.60
N ALA A 62 -14.51 -17.40 6.85
CA ALA A 62 -13.89 -18.20 5.80
C ALA A 62 -14.87 -19.19 5.14
N GLY A 63 -16.10 -19.31 5.65
CA GLY A 63 -17.08 -20.29 5.20
C GLY A 63 -16.62 -21.73 5.38
N VAL A 64 -15.89 -22.04 6.46
CA VAL A 64 -15.28 -23.35 6.73
C VAL A 64 -15.94 -23.99 7.95
N THR A 65 -16.10 -25.33 7.95
CA THR A 65 -16.68 -26.05 9.09
C THR A 65 -15.62 -26.45 10.12
N GLN A 66 -16.05 -26.67 11.37
CA GLN A 66 -15.17 -27.19 12.42
C GLN A 66 -14.57 -28.57 12.05
N ALA A 67 -15.31 -29.40 11.32
CA ALA A 67 -14.83 -30.71 10.85
C ALA A 67 -13.65 -30.55 9.87
N THR A 68 -13.74 -29.59 8.96
CA THR A 68 -12.67 -29.24 8.02
C THR A 68 -11.42 -28.72 8.75
N LEU A 69 -11.60 -27.87 9.77
CA LEU A 69 -10.47 -27.39 10.58
C LEU A 69 -9.77 -28.53 11.32
N ASN A 70 -10.54 -29.45 11.93
CA ASN A 70 -9.98 -30.62 12.60
C ASN A 70 -9.23 -31.55 11.64
N LYS A 71 -9.67 -31.62 10.37
CA LYS A 71 -8.95 -32.34 9.31
C LYS A 71 -7.62 -31.64 9.00
N TRP A 72 -7.61 -30.33 8.79
CA TRP A 72 -6.38 -29.57 8.53
C TRP A 72 -5.36 -29.71 9.66
N ARG A 73 -5.78 -29.59 10.92
CA ARG A 73 -4.92 -29.79 12.09
C ARG A 73 -4.26 -31.17 12.17
N ARG A 74 -4.88 -32.19 11.58
CA ARG A 74 -4.40 -33.57 11.58
C ARG A 74 -3.46 -33.86 10.41
N GLU A 75 -3.79 -33.33 9.24
CA GLU A 75 -3.09 -33.61 7.99
C GLU A 75 -1.94 -32.64 7.71
N ASP A 76 -1.98 -31.45 8.29
CA ASP A 76 -1.03 -30.37 8.03
C ASP A 76 -0.47 -29.83 9.36
N HIS A 77 0.69 -30.37 9.73
CA HIS A 77 1.39 -29.99 10.96
C HIS A 77 1.92 -28.55 10.90
N GLU A 78 2.24 -28.04 9.72
CA GLU A 78 2.69 -26.66 9.54
C GLU A 78 1.54 -25.68 9.82
N PHE A 79 0.35 -25.96 9.28
CA PHE A 79 -0.86 -25.20 9.60
C PHE A 79 -1.16 -25.20 11.11
N LEU A 80 -1.06 -26.35 11.77
CA LEU A 80 -1.27 -26.46 13.21
C LEU A 80 -0.28 -25.57 13.99
N GLN A 81 0.99 -25.57 13.59
CA GLN A 81 2.03 -24.75 14.20
C GLN A 81 1.73 -23.26 14.04
N PHE A 82 1.28 -22.82 12.86
CA PHE A 82 0.89 -21.44 12.63
C PHE A 82 -0.34 -21.02 13.45
N GLU A 83 -1.31 -21.91 13.60
CA GLU A 83 -2.54 -21.62 14.34
C GLU A 83 -2.34 -21.57 15.86
N GLN A 84 -1.38 -22.33 16.39
CA GLN A 84 -1.15 -22.47 17.84
C GLN A 84 0.09 -21.67 18.29
N GLU A 85 1.27 -22.13 17.89
CA GLU A 85 2.55 -21.64 18.41
C GLU A 85 2.95 -20.29 17.81
N ARG A 86 2.70 -20.09 16.52
CA ARG A 86 3.11 -18.89 15.79
C ARG A 86 1.99 -17.87 15.60
N LEU A 87 0.83 -18.08 16.22
CA LEU A 87 -0.30 -17.16 16.07
C LEU A 87 0.04 -15.76 16.59
N ALA A 88 0.70 -15.68 17.75
CA ALA A 88 1.13 -14.40 18.31
C ALA A 88 2.14 -13.68 17.41
N PHE A 89 2.97 -14.44 16.68
CA PHE A 89 3.87 -13.88 15.68
C PHE A 89 3.08 -13.34 14.47
N LEU A 90 2.17 -14.12 13.90
CA LEU A 90 1.30 -13.69 12.79
C LEU A 90 0.51 -12.42 13.17
N GLN A 91 -0.02 -12.36 14.39
CA GLN A 91 -0.74 -11.20 14.91
C GLN A 91 0.12 -9.96 15.07
N ARG A 92 1.44 -10.09 15.29
CA ARG A 92 2.35 -8.95 15.39
C ARG A 92 2.86 -8.48 14.03
N THR A 93 3.12 -9.42 13.12
CA THR A 93 3.82 -9.12 11.86
C THR A 93 2.89 -8.88 10.69
N ILE A 94 1.75 -9.58 10.62
CA ILE A 94 0.90 -9.60 9.43
C ILE A 94 -0.44 -8.89 9.66
N SER A 95 -0.90 -8.79 10.91
CA SER A 95 -2.19 -8.15 11.22
C SER A 95 -2.28 -6.72 10.69
N GLY A 96 -1.30 -5.86 11.00
CA GLY A 96 -1.29 -4.47 10.55
C GLY A 96 -1.37 -4.36 9.02
N ASP A 97 -0.67 -5.23 8.31
CA ASP A 97 -0.69 -5.25 6.85
C ASP A 97 -2.03 -5.75 6.29
N ILE A 98 -2.60 -6.82 6.84
CA ILE A 98 -3.94 -7.30 6.44
C ILE A 98 -4.98 -6.20 6.64
N MET A 99 -4.94 -5.50 7.78
CA MET A 99 -5.87 -4.42 8.07
C MET A 99 -5.67 -3.25 7.12
N ARG A 100 -4.43 -2.84 6.88
CA ARG A 100 -4.11 -1.75 5.95
C ARG A 100 -4.59 -2.09 4.54
N MET A 101 -4.32 -3.30 4.06
CA MET A 101 -4.76 -3.75 2.74
C MET A 101 -6.28 -3.82 2.62
N ARG A 102 -6.98 -4.43 3.59
CA ARG A 102 -8.46 -4.50 3.59
C ARG A 102 -9.09 -3.10 3.69
N TRP A 103 -8.51 -2.22 4.50
CA TRP A 103 -8.95 -0.83 4.62
C TRP A 103 -8.76 -0.08 3.30
N LEU A 104 -7.57 -0.14 2.70
CA LEU A 104 -7.28 0.50 1.41
C LEU A 104 -8.22 0.00 0.32
N ARG A 105 -8.44 -1.33 0.23
CA ARG A 105 -9.39 -1.93 -0.71
C ARG A 105 -10.80 -1.35 -0.55
N ASN A 106 -11.31 -1.30 0.69
CA ASN A 106 -12.62 -0.72 0.96
C ASN A 106 -12.66 0.78 0.67
N PHE A 107 -11.58 1.50 0.98
CA PHE A 107 -11.46 2.93 0.71
C PHE A 107 -11.48 3.22 -0.80
N PHE A 108 -10.76 2.45 -1.62
CA PHE A 108 -10.82 2.54 -3.08
C PHE A 108 -12.23 2.36 -3.65
N LEU A 109 -13.00 1.41 -3.10
CA LEU A 109 -14.39 1.20 -3.53
C LEU A 109 -15.28 2.42 -3.22
N VAL A 110 -15.05 3.06 -2.07
CA VAL A 110 -15.74 4.31 -1.72
C VAL A 110 -15.33 5.43 -2.67
N LEU A 111 -14.03 5.63 -2.90
CA LEU A 111 -13.53 6.67 -3.81
C LEU A 111 -14.08 6.53 -5.24
N ARG A 112 -14.18 5.30 -5.76
CA ARG A 112 -14.76 5.06 -7.09
C ARG A 112 -16.24 5.44 -7.15
N ARG A 113 -16.99 5.17 -6.07
CA ARG A 113 -18.38 5.62 -5.95
C ARG A 113 -18.47 7.14 -5.89
N ASP A 114 -17.58 7.78 -5.13
CA ASP A 114 -17.51 9.23 -4.99
C ASP A 114 -17.19 9.89 -6.33
N GLU A 115 -16.18 9.39 -7.05
CA GLU A 115 -15.81 9.83 -8.40
C GLU A 115 -17.02 9.86 -9.34
N ARG A 116 -17.79 8.77 -9.39
CA ARG A 116 -18.98 8.67 -10.24
C ARG A 116 -20.01 9.76 -9.93
N ILE A 117 -20.30 9.97 -8.64
CA ILE A 117 -21.31 10.92 -8.20
C ILE A 117 -20.81 12.36 -8.41
N LEU A 118 -19.53 12.62 -8.13
CA LEU A 118 -18.91 13.92 -8.36
C LEU A 118 -18.87 14.27 -9.84
N TYR A 119 -18.47 13.33 -10.70
CA TYR A 119 -18.47 13.50 -12.15
C TYR A 119 -19.87 13.85 -12.67
N LYS A 120 -20.87 13.05 -12.27
CA LYS A 120 -22.27 13.32 -12.62
C LYS A 120 -22.73 14.68 -12.11
N SER A 121 -22.35 15.06 -10.89
CA SER A 121 -22.72 16.37 -10.33
C SER A 121 -22.07 17.56 -11.03
N ALA A 122 -20.86 17.39 -11.58
CA ALA A 122 -20.14 18.45 -12.27
C ALA A 122 -20.71 18.73 -13.66
N PHE A 123 -21.17 17.69 -14.38
CA PHE A 123 -21.62 17.81 -15.77
C PHE A 123 -23.14 17.67 -15.97
N ASN A 124 -23.86 17.09 -15.01
CA ASN A 124 -25.31 16.91 -15.06
C ASN A 124 -25.92 16.89 -13.64
N PHE A 125 -25.88 18.05 -12.98
CA PHE A 125 -26.35 18.18 -11.60
C PHE A 125 -27.85 17.85 -11.43
N GLU A 126 -28.68 18.23 -12.40
CA GLU A 126 -30.13 18.02 -12.34
C GLU A 126 -30.49 16.53 -12.44
N GLY A 127 -29.69 15.75 -13.18
CA GLY A 127 -29.85 14.31 -13.37
C GLY A 127 -29.48 13.44 -12.16
N LEU A 128 -29.04 14.01 -11.04
CA LEU A 128 -28.82 13.23 -9.80
C LEU A 128 -30.15 12.77 -9.22
N THR A 129 -30.20 11.52 -8.77
CA THR A 129 -31.30 11.01 -7.95
C THR A 129 -31.23 11.60 -6.53
N ASP A 130 -32.33 11.56 -5.78
CA ASP A 130 -32.36 12.06 -4.40
C ASP A 130 -31.38 11.34 -3.48
N ASN A 131 -31.16 10.04 -3.72
CA ASN A 131 -30.17 9.23 -3.02
C ASN A 131 -28.74 9.71 -3.34
N GLU A 132 -28.44 10.01 -4.60
CA GLU A 132 -27.14 10.53 -5.02
C GLU A 132 -26.90 11.95 -4.48
N ARG A 133 -27.92 12.83 -4.47
CA ARG A 133 -27.82 14.16 -3.86
C ARG A 133 -27.53 14.07 -2.36
N SER A 134 -28.26 13.19 -1.66
CA SER A 134 -28.05 12.96 -0.22
C SER A 134 -26.64 12.45 0.06
N TYR A 135 -26.15 11.50 -0.74
CA TYR A 135 -24.78 11.00 -0.65
C TYR A 135 -23.74 12.08 -0.97
N LEU A 136 -23.95 12.89 -2.02
CA LEU A 136 -23.08 14.00 -2.38
C LEU A 136 -22.92 15.00 -1.22
N HIS A 137 -24.01 15.33 -0.52
CA HIS A 137 -23.95 16.20 0.65
C HIS A 137 -23.17 15.61 1.83
N LEU A 138 -23.12 14.28 1.95
CA LEU A 138 -22.28 13.60 2.95
C LEU A 138 -20.81 13.67 2.55
N VAL A 139 -20.50 13.23 1.33
CA VAL A 139 -19.12 13.10 0.83
C VAL A 139 -18.40 14.45 0.74
N ARG A 140 -19.09 15.52 0.33
CA ARG A 140 -18.49 16.87 0.27
C ARG A 140 -17.97 17.39 1.62
N LYS A 141 -18.44 16.85 2.75
CA LYS A 141 -17.94 17.22 4.09
C LYS A 141 -16.52 16.74 4.34
N HIS A 142 -16.03 15.78 3.56
CA HIS A 142 -14.74 15.13 3.72
C HIS A 142 -13.66 15.62 2.73
N TYR A 143 -13.96 16.67 1.95
CA TYR A 143 -13.00 17.35 1.08
C TYR A 143 -12.46 18.62 1.74
N THR A 144 -12.09 18.51 3.02
CA THR A 144 -11.45 19.61 3.74
C THR A 144 -9.93 19.50 3.66
N PRO A 145 -9.18 20.61 3.82
CA PRO A 145 -7.72 20.56 3.92
C PRO A 145 -7.22 19.61 5.02
N GLN A 146 -7.97 19.49 6.13
CA GLN A 146 -7.64 18.60 7.24
C GLN A 146 -7.75 17.13 6.84
N ASP A 147 -8.79 16.76 6.07
CA ASP A 147 -8.97 15.40 5.58
C ASP A 147 -7.87 15.03 4.57
N LEU A 148 -7.44 15.98 3.73
CA LEU A 148 -6.32 15.78 2.81
C LEU A 148 -5.00 15.50 3.54
N LEU A 149 -4.70 16.26 4.61
CA LEU A 149 -3.52 16.01 5.45
C LEU A 149 -3.61 14.66 6.18
N ALA A 150 -4.80 14.27 6.63
CA ALA A 150 -5.01 12.96 7.24
C ALA A 150 -4.79 11.82 6.23
N LEU A 151 -5.21 12.02 4.98
CA LEU A 151 -4.99 11.06 3.90
C LEU A 151 -3.51 10.94 3.53
N GLU A 152 -2.78 12.05 3.42
CA GLU A 152 -1.34 12.05 3.17
C GLU A 152 -0.62 11.23 4.24
N LYS A 153 -0.92 11.48 5.52
CA LYS A 153 -0.38 10.72 6.64
C LYS A 153 -0.78 9.23 6.62
N ALA A 154 -1.97 8.89 6.16
CA ALA A 154 -2.43 7.50 6.07
C ALA A 154 -1.79 6.73 4.91
N LEU A 155 -1.41 7.43 3.83
CA LEU A 155 -0.73 6.88 2.66
C LEU A 155 0.78 6.83 2.82
N GLU A 156 1.35 7.62 3.74
CA GLU A 156 2.74 7.44 4.15
C GLU A 156 2.92 5.99 4.63
N PRO A 157 3.84 5.22 4.04
CA PRO A 157 4.14 3.90 4.55
C PRO A 157 4.55 4.06 6.02
N GLU A 158 3.96 3.27 6.92
CA GLU A 158 4.48 3.07 8.28
C GLU A 158 5.83 2.34 8.17
N HIS A 159 6.84 3.01 7.61
CA HIS A 159 8.24 2.76 7.85
C HIS A 159 8.73 3.93 8.73
N GLY A 160 8.04 4.07 9.87
CA GLY A 160 8.58 4.67 11.08
C GLY A 160 9.68 3.82 11.72
N GLU A 161 9.96 2.63 11.20
CA GLU A 161 11.31 2.11 11.14
C GLU A 161 11.83 2.27 9.70
N ARG A 162 12.30 3.49 9.37
CA ARG A 162 13.69 3.52 8.91
C ARG A 162 14.39 2.77 10.02
N ALA A 163 14.73 1.50 9.83
CA ALA A 163 15.65 0.82 10.73
C ALA A 163 16.72 1.88 10.98
N ARG A 164 16.84 2.37 12.22
CA ARG A 164 18.00 3.20 12.54
C ARG A 164 19.12 2.28 12.13
N ILE A 165 19.76 2.58 11.00
CA ILE A 165 21.01 1.95 10.69
C ILE A 165 21.90 2.58 11.75
N GLU A 166 21.91 1.98 12.93
CA GLU A 166 22.98 2.16 13.89
C GLU A 166 24.17 1.57 13.16
N VAL A 167 24.85 2.43 12.41
CA VAL A 167 26.11 2.12 11.77
C VAL A 167 27.10 1.97 12.92
N ASP A 168 27.13 0.78 13.51
CA ASP A 168 27.96 0.47 14.68
C ASP A 168 29.45 0.68 14.34
N LYS A 169 29.79 0.54 13.05
CA LYS A 169 31.08 0.95 12.44
C LYS A 169 30.89 1.42 11.00
N ALA A 170 31.20 2.68 10.74
CA ALA A 170 31.35 3.16 9.36
C ALA A 170 32.70 2.69 8.81
N VAL A 171 32.66 1.77 7.84
CA VAL A 171 33.84 1.31 7.08
C VAL A 171 33.96 2.20 5.85
N PHE A 172 35.01 3.02 5.80
CA PHE A 172 35.27 3.91 4.67
C PHE A 172 36.21 3.19 3.69
N ILE A 173 35.72 2.90 2.49
CA ILE A 173 36.52 2.31 1.41
C ILE A 173 36.82 3.40 0.39
N VAL A 174 38.10 3.65 0.12
CA VAL A 174 38.55 4.58 -0.92
C VAL A 174 39.45 3.80 -1.87
N ASP A 175 39.14 3.82 -3.17
CA ASP A 175 39.89 3.13 -4.22
C ASP A 175 40.12 1.62 -3.91
N GLY A 176 39.11 0.96 -3.34
CA GLY A 176 39.13 -0.49 -3.01
C GLY A 176 39.91 -0.86 -1.74
N LYS A 177 40.40 0.11 -0.97
CA LYS A 177 41.10 -0.11 0.30
C LYS A 177 40.33 0.47 1.47
N GLU A 178 40.22 -0.31 2.54
CA GLU A 178 39.63 0.13 3.80
C GLU A 178 40.55 1.13 4.51
N VAL A 179 39.99 2.26 4.93
CA VAL A 179 40.69 3.31 5.67
C VAL A 179 40.48 3.10 7.17
N VAL A 180 41.48 2.49 7.81
CA VAL A 180 41.51 2.23 9.26
C VAL A 180 42.20 3.39 10.00
N GLY A 181 41.57 3.92 11.05
CA GLY A 181 42.11 4.99 11.90
C GLY A 181 41.56 6.39 11.60
N ASP A 182 41.36 7.20 12.65
CA ASP A 182 40.64 8.50 12.55
C ASP A 182 41.42 9.56 11.75
N ASP A 183 42.75 9.59 11.88
CA ASP A 183 43.61 10.51 11.12
C ASP A 183 43.64 10.18 9.62
N ASN A 184 43.66 8.89 9.28
CA ASN A 184 43.61 8.42 7.90
C ASN A 184 42.27 8.73 7.23
N ARG A 185 41.17 8.64 7.99
CA ARG A 185 39.83 9.03 7.52
C ARG A 185 39.75 10.52 7.19
N ARG A 186 40.32 11.39 8.03
CA ARG A 186 40.36 12.85 7.77
C ARG A 186 41.21 13.18 6.54
N ALA A 187 42.36 12.53 6.38
CA ALA A 187 43.21 12.71 5.21
C ALA A 187 42.53 12.23 3.91
N ALA A 188 41.88 11.06 3.95
CA ALA A 188 41.13 10.52 2.81
C ALA A 188 39.93 11.39 2.45
N ALA A 189 39.16 11.87 3.44
CA ALA A 189 38.03 12.78 3.22
C ALA A 189 38.49 14.09 2.56
N ARG A 190 39.60 14.68 3.00
CA ARG A 190 40.19 15.88 2.37
C ARG A 190 40.63 15.61 0.94
N ALA A 191 41.25 14.46 0.67
CA ALA A 191 41.68 14.08 -0.67
C ALA A 191 40.50 13.87 -1.62
N VAL A 192 39.42 13.22 -1.16
CA VAL A 192 38.16 13.05 -1.92
C VAL A 192 37.50 14.41 -2.18
N LEU A 193 37.41 15.27 -1.17
CA LEU A 193 36.84 16.61 -1.31
C LEU A 193 37.62 17.44 -2.34
N ASN A 194 38.96 17.34 -2.31
CA ASN A 194 39.82 18.02 -3.28
C ASN A 194 39.66 17.45 -4.69
N ARG A 195 39.49 16.13 -4.87
CA ARG A 195 39.17 15.52 -6.18
C ARG A 195 37.80 15.98 -6.68
N PHE A 196 36.80 16.08 -5.81
CA PHE A 196 35.46 16.55 -6.15
C PHE A 196 35.48 18.04 -6.55
N ASN A 197 36.22 18.87 -5.81
CA ASN A 197 36.41 20.28 -6.13
C ASN A 197 37.34 20.51 -7.33
N ALA A 198 38.25 19.58 -7.65
CA ALA A 198 39.03 19.64 -8.87
C ALA A 198 38.16 19.48 -10.13
N ASN A 199 37.02 18.78 -10.03
CA ASN A 199 36.02 18.76 -11.11
C ASN A 199 35.32 20.11 -11.32
N ALA A 200 35.26 20.98 -10.31
CA ALA A 200 34.72 22.34 -10.47
C ALA A 200 35.59 23.21 -11.38
N LYS A 201 36.92 23.00 -11.41
CA LYS A 201 37.81 23.70 -12.35
C LYS A 201 37.53 23.36 -13.82
N TYR A 202 36.98 22.18 -14.10
CA TYR A 202 36.58 21.80 -15.47
C TYR A 202 35.21 22.38 -15.85
N VAL A 203 34.37 22.73 -14.87
CA VAL A 203 33.12 23.48 -15.11
C VAL A 203 33.45 24.93 -15.44
N GLU A 204 34.32 25.57 -14.65
CA GLU A 204 34.76 26.95 -14.89
C GLU A 204 35.54 27.11 -16.21
N ALA A 205 36.40 26.14 -16.57
CA ALA A 205 37.12 26.16 -17.84
C ALA A 205 36.19 25.99 -19.07
N ARG A 206 35.13 25.18 -18.92
CA ARG A 206 34.15 24.97 -19.99
C ARG A 206 33.20 26.16 -20.15
N GLU A 207 32.81 26.80 -19.05
CA GLU A 207 32.06 28.07 -19.07
C GLU A 207 32.88 29.23 -19.65
N ALA A 208 34.21 29.22 -19.49
CA ALA A 208 35.10 30.20 -20.12
C ALA A 208 35.27 29.98 -21.63
N GLU A 209 35.36 28.72 -22.09
CA GLU A 209 35.38 28.38 -23.53
C GLU A 209 34.05 28.73 -24.22
N ASP A 210 32.91 28.50 -23.56
CA ASP A 210 31.58 28.84 -24.10
C ASP A 210 31.30 30.36 -24.12
N ALA A 211 32.06 31.18 -23.38
CA ALA A 211 31.94 32.64 -23.36
C ALA A 211 32.83 33.37 -24.39
N GLU A 212 33.82 32.68 -24.96
CA GLU A 212 34.71 33.20 -26.03
C GLU A 212 34.29 32.76 -27.45
N ALA A 213 33.23 31.96 -27.59
CA ALA A 213 32.61 31.56 -28.86
C ALA A 213 31.40 32.44 -29.24
#